data_AF-A0A947JY76-F1
#
_entry.id   AF-A0A947JY76-F1
#
_cell.length_a   1.000
_cell.length_b   1.000
_cell.length_c   1.000
_cell.angle_alpha   90.00
_cell.angle_beta   90.00
_cell.angle_gamma   90.00
#
_symmetry.space_group_name_H-M   'P 1'
#
loop_
_entity.id
_entity.type
_entity.pdbx_description
1 polymer ?
#
loop_
_entity_poly.entity_id
_entity_poly.type
_entity_poly.pdbx_seq_one_letter_code
_entity_poly.pdbx_strand_id
1 'polypeptide(L)'
;MYKPIFRISPYLLNLIGEASKLHSWIELTPLQVAWLPILQKEARARATHSSTSIEGNFLTLSQVQAIDRGKKLALPAPKKLKSLII
;
A
#
# COMPACT_ATOMS: atom_id res chain seq x y z
N MET A 1 -26.50 15.57 9.20
CA MET A 1 -25.85 14.26 9.04
C MET A 1 -25.53 14.07 7.56
N TYR A 2 -24.28 13.79 7.18
CA TYR A 2 -23.90 13.61 5.78
C TYR A 2 -24.55 12.33 5.21
N LYS A 3 -25.11 12.41 4.00
CA LYS A 3 -25.66 11.27 3.26
C LYS A 3 -24.88 11.13 1.94
N PRO A 4 -23.99 10.14 1.80
CA PRO A 4 -23.30 9.92 0.54
C PRO A 4 -24.28 9.54 -0.56
N ILE A 5 -24.05 10.06 -1.76
CA ILE A 5 -24.84 9.74 -2.96
C ILE A 5 -24.00 8.79 -3.80
N PHE A 6 -24.40 7.52 -3.86
CA PHE A 6 -23.78 6.53 -4.72
C PHE A 6 -24.55 6.44 -6.04
N ARG A 7 -23.83 6.43 -7.16
CA ARG A 7 -24.41 6.24 -8.49
C ARG A 7 -23.68 5.11 -9.18
N ILE A 8 -24.41 4.05 -9.51
CA ILE A 8 -23.89 2.97 -10.33
C ILE A 8 -23.86 3.45 -11.78
N SER A 9 -22.72 3.24 -12.46
CA SER A 9 -22.57 3.55 -13.88
C SER A 9 -22.03 2.31 -14.61
N PRO A 10 -22.25 2.19 -15.94
CA PRO A 10 -21.64 1.12 -16.72
C PRO A 10 -20.12 1.06 -16.57
N TYR A 11 -19.47 2.22 -16.44
CA TYR A 11 -18.02 2.30 -16.19
C TYR A 11 -17.62 1.66 -14.84
N LEU A 12 -18.31 2.00 -13.75
CA LEU A 12 -18.02 1.41 -12.43
C LEU A 12 -18.31 -0.09 -12.41
N LEU A 13 -19.39 -0.53 -13.07
CA LEU A 13 -19.69 -1.95 -13.21
C LEU A 13 -18.59 -2.70 -13.99
N ASN A 14 -18.07 -2.11 -15.06
CA ASN A 14 -16.97 -2.70 -15.83
C ASN A 14 -15.70 -2.83 -14.97
N LEU A 15 -15.33 -1.79 -14.22
CA LEU A 15 -14.17 -1.83 -13.32
C LEU A 15 -14.31 -2.90 -12.24
N ILE A 16 -15.49 -3.05 -11.63
CA ILE A 16 -15.75 -4.10 -10.64
C ILE A 16 -15.63 -5.49 -11.28
N GLY A 17 -16.14 -5.66 -12.50
CA GLY A 17 -16.02 -6.91 -13.25
C GLY A 17 -14.56 -7.28 -13.55
N GLU A 18 -13.77 -6.33 -14.03
CA GLU A 18 -12.34 -6.51 -14.29
C GLU A 18 -11.55 -6.83 -13.02
N ALA A 19 -11.79 -6.09 -11.93
CA ALA A 19 -11.16 -6.33 -10.64
C ALA A 19 -11.52 -7.71 -10.08
N SER A 20 -12.78 -8.12 -10.19
CA SER A 20 -13.25 -9.44 -9.73
C SER A 20 -12.64 -10.58 -10.53
N LYS A 21 -12.47 -10.40 -11.85
CA LYS A 21 -11.78 -11.37 -12.72
C LYS A 21 -10.33 -11.55 -12.30
N LEU A 22 -9.61 -10.45 -12.08
CA LEU A 22 -8.21 -10.48 -11.64
C LEU A 22 -8.07 -11.09 -10.25
N HIS A 23 -8.94 -10.72 -9.31
CA HIS A 23 -8.96 -11.28 -7.97
C HIS A 23 -9.15 -12.80 -8.00
N SER A 24 -10.15 -13.27 -8.75
CA SER A 24 -10.43 -14.71 -8.88
C SER A 24 -9.25 -15.46 -9.51
N TRP A 25 -8.59 -14.86 -10.50
CA TRP A 25 -7.40 -15.44 -11.11
C TRP A 25 -6.23 -15.57 -10.11
N ILE A 26 -6.00 -14.55 -9.29
CA ILE A 26 -4.96 -14.57 -8.24
C ILE A 26 -5.27 -15.64 -7.18
N GLU A 27 -6.51 -15.72 -6.69
CA GLU A 27 -6.95 -16.70 -5.69
C GLU A 27 -6.78 -18.15 -6.16
N LEU A 28 -7.05 -18.41 -7.44
CA LEU A 28 -6.92 -19.75 -8.04
C LEU A 28 -5.49 -20.09 -8.46
N THR A 29 -4.56 -19.13 -8.40
CA THR A 29 -3.17 -19.35 -8.82
C THR A 29 -2.43 -20.16 -7.75
N PRO A 30 -1.87 -21.33 -8.08
CA PRO A 30 -1.09 -22.10 -7.12
C PRO A 30 0.19 -21.36 -6.75
N LEU A 31 0.39 -21.13 -5.45
CA LEU A 31 1.62 -20.56 -4.92
C LEU A 31 2.36 -21.60 -4.07
N GLN A 32 3.69 -21.66 -4.21
CA GLN A 32 4.51 -22.47 -3.32
C GLN A 32 4.40 -21.93 -1.89
N VAL A 33 4.03 -22.79 -0.94
CA VAL A 33 3.83 -22.41 0.48
C VAL A 33 5.06 -21.69 1.07
N ALA A 34 6.26 -22.06 0.64
CA ALA A 34 7.50 -21.42 1.07
C ALA A 34 7.60 -19.93 0.73
N TRP A 35 6.90 -19.46 -0.31
CA TRP A 35 6.98 -18.06 -0.77
C TRP A 35 5.93 -17.16 -0.10
N LEU A 36 4.85 -17.75 0.43
CA LEU A 36 3.74 -17.00 1.00
C LEU A 36 4.15 -16.03 2.12
N PRO A 37 4.98 -16.42 3.11
CA PRO A 37 5.38 -15.50 4.17
C PRO A 37 6.20 -14.30 3.67
N ILE A 38 7.07 -14.53 2.68
CA ILE A 38 7.92 -13.47 2.10
C ILE A 38 7.05 -12.48 1.32
N LEU A 39 6.15 -12.99 0.47
CA LEU A 39 5.23 -12.16 -0.31
C LEU A 39 4.28 -11.34 0.56
N GLN A 40 3.73 -11.94 1.62
CA GLN A 40 2.89 -11.23 2.59
C GLN A 40 3.65 -10.12 3.30
N LYS A 41 4.89 -10.39 3.74
CA LYS A 41 5.73 -9.40 4.39
C LYS A 41 6.04 -8.22 3.47
N GLU A 42 6.39 -8.50 2.22
CA GLU A 42 6.65 -7.45 1.24
C GLU A 42 5.41 -6.63 0.89
N ALA A 43 4.25 -7.28 0.71
CA ALA A 43 2.99 -6.62 0.45
C ALA A 43 2.63 -5.66 1.58
N ARG A 44 2.78 -6.10 2.84
CA ARG A 44 2.59 -5.26 4.03
C ARG A 44 3.53 -4.05 4.02
N ALA A 45 4.82 -4.25 3.79
CA ALA A 45 5.78 -3.15 3.76
C ALA A 45 5.46 -2.10 2.68
N ARG A 46 5.04 -2.54 1.49
CA ARG A 46 4.60 -1.64 0.40
C ARG A 46 3.32 -0.88 0.79
N ALA A 47 2.31 -1.56 1.33
CA ALA A 47 1.07 -0.93 1.75
C ALA A 47 1.30 0.14 2.84
N THR A 48 2.13 -0.19 3.85
CA THR A 48 2.49 0.77 4.91
C THR A 48 3.26 1.96 4.36
N HIS A 49 4.25 1.73 3.49
CA HIS A 49 5.00 2.83 2.86
C HIS A 49 4.07 3.73 2.03
N SER A 50 3.26 3.17 1.14
CA SER A 50 2.36 3.95 0.29
C SER A 50 1.34 4.73 1.10
N SER A 51 0.65 4.10 2.06
CA SER A 51 -0.35 4.78 2.88
C SER A 51 0.26 5.91 3.72
N THR A 52 1.42 5.68 4.34
CA THR A 52 2.03 6.70 5.20
C THR A 52 2.73 7.80 4.39
N SER A 53 3.20 7.52 3.16
CA SER A 53 3.76 8.54 2.27
C SER A 53 2.74 9.56 1.81
N ILE A 54 1.46 9.15 1.66
CA ILE A 54 0.35 10.06 1.36
C ILE A 54 0.14 11.06 2.50
N GLU A 55 0.39 10.63 3.73
CA GLU A 55 0.34 11.45 4.95
C GLU A 55 1.65 12.20 5.25
N GLY A 56 2.62 12.20 4.32
CA GLY A 56 3.87 12.94 4.45
C GLY A 56 5.01 12.20 5.16
N ASN A 57 4.93 10.87 5.30
CA ASN A 57 6.08 10.08 5.76
C ASN A 57 7.19 10.08 4.70
N PHE A 58 8.40 10.49 5.10
CA PHE A 58 9.57 10.60 4.22
C PHE A 58 10.45 9.34 4.18
N LEU A 59 10.10 8.29 4.92
CA LEU A 59 10.85 7.04 4.89
C LEU A 59 10.73 6.38 3.52
N THR A 60 11.85 5.89 3.00
CA THR A 60 11.84 5.09 1.78
C THR A 60 11.28 3.70 2.05
N LEU A 61 10.83 2.99 1.00
CA LEU A 61 10.39 1.60 1.12
C LEU A 61 11.47 0.70 1.76
N SER A 62 12.75 0.91 1.41
CA SER A 62 13.86 0.14 1.99
C SER A 62 14.02 0.39 3.49
N GLN A 63 13.80 1.63 3.95
CA GLN A 63 13.79 2.00 5.36
C GLN A 63 12.61 1.37 6.11
N VAL A 64 11.41 1.42 5.52
CA VAL A 64 10.22 0.75 6.07
C VAL A 64 10.45 -0.76 6.21
N GLN A 65 11.01 -1.41 5.18
CA GLN A 65 11.37 -2.83 5.25
C GLN A 65 12.47 -3.13 6.28
N ALA A 66 13.40 -2.19 6.52
CA ALA A 66 14.40 -2.35 7.58
C ALA A 66 13.75 -2.34 8.97
N ILE A 67 12.81 -1.42 9.22
CA ILE A 67 12.04 -1.37 10.47
C ILE A 67 11.24 -2.66 10.66
N ASP A 68 10.56 -3.14 9.62
CA ASP A 68 9.78 -4.38 9.64
C ASP A 68 10.65 -5.65 9.83
N ARG A 69 11.97 -5.54 9.69
CA ARG A 69 12.96 -6.57 10.03
C ARG A 69 13.59 -6.36 11.42
N GLY A 70 13.09 -5.41 12.21
CA GLY A 70 13.62 -5.08 13.53
C GLY A 70 14.93 -4.29 13.51
N LYS A 71 15.36 -3.77 12.35
CA LYS A 71 16.54 -2.91 12.27
C LYS A 71 16.21 -1.52 12.79
N LYS A 72 17.07 -0.99 13.66
CA LYS A 72 17.03 0.43 14.04
C LYS A 72 17.55 1.25 12.86
N LEU A 73 16.76 2.23 12.42
CA LEU A 73 17.24 3.22 11.46
C LEU A 73 18.00 4.31 12.22
N ALA A 74 19.20 4.64 11.76
CA ALA A 74 19.78 5.93 12.08
C ALA A 74 18.97 6.95 11.26
N LEU A 75 17.99 7.60 11.90
CA LEU A 75 17.28 8.69 11.26
C LEU A 75 18.30 9.82 11.02
N PRO A 76 18.53 10.25 9.77
CA PRO A 76 19.24 11.50 9.56
C PRO A 76 18.47 12.61 10.28
N ALA A 77 19.18 13.60 10.81
CA ALA A 77 18.59 14.77 11.48
C ALA A 77 17.37 15.27 10.68
N PRO A 78 16.28 15.69 11.34
CA PRO A 78 15.03 16.03 10.66
C PRO A 78 15.33 16.96 9.49
N LYS A 79 15.10 16.49 8.26
CA LYS A 79 15.12 17.39 7.10
C LYS A 79 14.01 18.40 7.39
N LYS A 80 14.38 19.65 7.62
CA LYS A 80 13.43 20.77 7.68
C LYS A 80 12.49 20.59 6.49
N LEU A 81 11.21 20.35 6.75
CA LEU A 81 10.20 20.49 5.73
C LEU A 81 10.38 21.92 5.21
N LYS A 82 10.77 22.08 3.94
CA LYS A 82 10.56 23.36 3.28
C LYS A 82 9.06 23.55 3.33
N SER A 83 8.62 24.50 4.15
CA SER A 83 7.25 24.99 4.22
C SER A 83 6.79 25.25 2.79
N LEU A 84 5.93 24.36 2.26
CA LEU A 84 5.23 24.63 1.03
C LEU A 84 4.11 25.59 1.41
N ILE A 85 4.30 26.84 0.97
CA ILE A 85 3.31 27.90 1.02
C ILE A 85 2.08 27.40 0.26
N ILE A 86 0.97 27.24 0.97
CA ILE A 86 -0.39 27.43 0.46
C ILE A 86 -1.12 28.26 1.51
#